data_AF-A0A9P4LXX4-F1
#
_entry.id   AF-A0A9P4LXX4-F1
#
_cell.length_a   1.000
_cell.length_b   1.000
_cell.length_c   1.000
_cell.angle_alpha   90.00
_cell.angle_beta   90.00
_cell.angle_gamma   90.00
#
_symmetry.space_group_name_H-M   'P 1'
#
loop_
_entity.id
_entity.type
_entity.pdbx_description
1 polymer ?
#
loop_
_entity_poly.entity_id
_entity_poly.type
_entity_poly.pdbx_seq_one_letter_code
_entity_poly.pdbx_strand_id
1 'polypeptide(L)'
;MLGPLYVLAVGAALPLALALSVADIPADTPVNQLISSANANLAAGKAQDALTYFDVAISRDPKNYLSLFKRGATYLSLGKESQAHSDFDKALAIKPDFEGALLQRAKLRSRNGDWSAARADYEAAGKIGGTEMAELDEAQAAAASAFEAEQKGDWEACVTSAGIAIIVAGAQLDLRRLRARCRFEKGEVIEGVSDLQHLLQISSSSNEPHLQSSAMTFYSLGETEKGLSQIRKCLQSDPDDKVCRKLMKREKAIEKQLREVRKFMEKRQFNSATKLLVPSGEDAGLMQDVKDDIKSYKEQGYIHKKSPDGLYIELVKMTCEAYVEMNNKKRAQPYCSEALSLDPTFLHGLILQAERQIDADDFDAAIRTLNDAKEHHGNTQKIQEMLQKANNLLRRSKQKDYYKVLGVSRDASEREIRKAYRQLVKQFHPDKATEQGITKEEAEKKIVAINEAYEVLSDPELKQRFDNGDDPNSQEQHGNPFQGSPFGGGAGGQQFFFKQGGGGGGQSFKFHAGGGGGGFPFQGGFPFP
;
A
#
# COMPACT_ATOMS: atom_id res chain seq x y z
N MET A 1 38.92 -18.43 -56.48
CA MET A 1 37.72 -18.00 -57.23
C MET A 1 36.58 -17.97 -56.21
N LEU A 2 36.32 -16.78 -55.63
CA LEU A 2 35.20 -15.87 -55.94
C LEU A 2 33.88 -16.38 -55.32
N GLY A 3 33.27 -15.76 -54.31
CA GLY A 3 33.48 -14.45 -53.67
C GLY A 3 32.67 -14.31 -52.37
N PRO A 4 32.74 -13.15 -51.69
CA PRO A 4 32.10 -12.93 -50.39
C PRO A 4 30.63 -12.54 -50.52
N LEU A 5 29.79 -13.06 -49.63
CA LEU A 5 28.42 -12.60 -49.40
C LEU A 5 28.45 -11.17 -48.84
N TYR A 6 28.32 -10.17 -49.71
CA TYR A 6 27.96 -8.82 -49.33
C TYR A 6 26.50 -8.82 -48.89
N VAL A 7 26.26 -8.77 -47.58
CA VAL A 7 24.98 -8.32 -47.04
C VAL A 7 24.89 -6.82 -47.33
N LEU A 8 24.18 -6.47 -48.39
CA LEU A 8 23.72 -5.09 -48.61
C LEU A 8 22.76 -4.75 -47.47
N ALA A 9 23.28 -4.10 -46.44
CA ALA A 9 22.47 -3.29 -45.55
C ALA A 9 21.91 -2.14 -46.40
N VAL A 10 20.71 -2.34 -46.95
CA VAL A 10 19.88 -1.24 -47.42
C VAL A 10 19.50 -0.45 -46.18
N GLY A 11 20.34 0.51 -45.83
CA GLY A 11 19.95 1.57 -44.92
C GLY A 11 18.75 2.25 -45.55
N ALA A 12 17.57 2.00 -44.98
CA ALA A 12 16.41 2.83 -45.23
C ALA A 12 16.74 4.22 -44.68
N ALA A 13 17.36 5.05 -45.52
CA ALA A 13 17.41 6.47 -45.31
C ALA A 13 15.96 6.93 -45.35
N LEU A 14 15.36 7.11 -44.18
CA LEU A 14 14.16 7.92 -44.03
C LEU A 14 14.44 9.23 -44.78
N PRO A 15 13.65 9.60 -45.81
CA PRO A 15 13.86 10.86 -46.46
C PRO A 15 13.68 11.94 -45.39
N LEU A 16 14.74 12.71 -45.12
CA LEU A 16 14.60 13.96 -44.39
C LEU A 16 13.59 14.78 -45.18
N ALA A 17 12.37 14.90 -44.68
CA ALA A 17 11.40 15.84 -45.21
C ALA A 17 12.02 17.24 -45.01
N LEU A 18 12.50 17.83 -46.10
CA LEU A 18 13.01 19.20 -46.11
C LEU A 18 11.85 20.11 -45.69
N ALA A 19 12.02 20.77 -44.54
CA ALA A 19 11.08 21.79 -44.07
C ALA A 19 11.10 22.97 -45.06
N LEU A 20 9.91 23.48 -45.38
CA LEU A 20 9.77 24.58 -46.33
C LEU A 20 10.46 25.85 -45.81
N SER A 21 11.33 26.43 -46.63
CA SER A 21 11.96 27.71 -46.35
C SER A 21 11.27 28.86 -47.10
N VAL A 22 11.49 30.09 -46.65
CA VAL A 22 10.97 31.29 -47.34
C VAL A 22 11.54 31.43 -48.76
N ALA A 23 12.76 30.94 -49.00
CA ALA A 23 13.40 31.00 -50.32
C ALA A 23 12.73 30.08 -51.35
N ASP A 24 12.01 29.05 -50.89
CA ASP A 24 11.28 28.11 -51.75
C ASP A 24 9.94 28.68 -52.25
N ILE A 25 9.53 29.85 -51.74
CA ILE A 25 8.27 30.51 -52.09
C ILE A 25 8.54 31.58 -53.16
N PRO A 26 7.95 31.48 -54.37
CA PRO A 26 8.15 32.49 -55.41
C PRO A 26 7.79 33.90 -54.93
N ALA A 27 8.68 34.86 -55.22
CA ALA A 27 8.60 36.24 -54.75
C ALA A 27 7.30 36.95 -55.19
N ASP A 28 6.74 36.53 -56.32
CA ASP A 28 5.54 37.06 -56.97
C ASP A 28 4.23 36.36 -56.55
N THR A 29 4.30 35.33 -55.69
CA THR A 29 3.10 34.57 -55.27
C THR A 29 2.03 35.49 -54.62
N PRO A 30 0.79 35.58 -55.13
CA PRO A 30 -0.23 36.44 -54.53
C PRO A 30 -0.59 36.02 -53.10
N VAL A 31 -0.97 36.98 -52.25
CA VAL A 31 -1.35 36.73 -50.84
C VAL A 31 -2.45 35.65 -50.72
N ASN A 32 -3.46 35.67 -51.60
CA ASN A 32 -4.52 34.66 -51.61
C ASN A 32 -4.01 33.24 -51.92
N GLN A 33 -2.98 33.13 -52.76
CA GLN A 33 -2.34 31.85 -53.07
C GLN A 33 -1.47 31.38 -51.90
N LEU A 34 -0.74 32.29 -51.23
CA LEU A 34 -0.01 31.96 -50.00
C LEU A 34 -0.94 31.44 -48.90
N ILE A 35 -2.09 32.09 -48.68
CA ILE A 35 -3.10 31.65 -47.72
C ILE A 35 -3.67 30.27 -48.12
N SER A 36 -3.92 30.03 -49.40
CA SER A 36 -4.39 28.73 -49.90
C SER A 36 -3.35 27.63 -49.67
N SER A 37 -2.08 27.89 -49.99
CA SER A 37 -0.97 26.97 -49.73
C SER A 37 -0.80 26.68 -48.24
N ALA A 38 -0.95 27.69 -47.38
CA ALA A 38 -0.92 27.51 -45.93
C ALA A 38 -2.04 26.57 -45.45
N ASN A 39 -3.29 26.80 -45.90
CA ASN A 39 -4.42 25.94 -45.51
C ASN A 39 -4.24 24.50 -46.03
N ALA A 40 -3.70 24.32 -47.24
CA ALA A 40 -3.41 23.00 -47.79
C ALA A 40 -2.36 22.26 -46.95
N ASN A 41 -1.33 22.96 -46.47
CA ASN A 41 -0.33 22.38 -45.57
C ASN A 41 -0.91 22.04 -44.19
N LEU A 42 -1.82 22.86 -43.65
CA LEU A 42 -2.56 22.50 -42.43
C LEU A 42 -3.39 21.24 -42.62
N ALA A 43 -4.12 21.12 -43.73
CA ALA A 43 -4.89 19.93 -44.06
C ALA A 43 -4.02 18.68 -44.24
N ALA A 44 -2.75 18.85 -44.63
CA ALA A 44 -1.76 17.80 -44.73
C ALA A 44 -1.00 17.51 -43.41
N GLY A 45 -1.37 18.16 -42.29
CA GLY A 45 -0.68 18.01 -41.00
C GLY A 45 0.68 18.72 -40.92
N LYS A 46 1.05 19.50 -41.94
CA LYS A 46 2.33 20.23 -42.04
C LYS A 46 2.20 21.64 -41.47
N ALA A 47 1.91 21.72 -40.18
CA ALA A 47 1.66 23.00 -39.51
C ALA A 47 2.86 23.96 -39.52
N GLN A 48 4.09 23.44 -39.50
CA GLN A 48 5.29 24.28 -39.56
C GLN A 48 5.49 24.92 -40.94
N ASP A 49 5.21 24.19 -42.04
CA ASP A 49 5.25 24.74 -43.40
C ASP A 49 4.12 25.76 -43.61
N ALA A 50 2.94 25.51 -43.02
CA ALA A 50 1.84 26.47 -43.04
C ALA A 50 2.21 27.80 -42.36
N LEU A 51 2.95 27.76 -41.25
CA LEU A 51 3.47 28.98 -40.60
C LEU A 51 4.36 29.78 -41.55
N THR A 52 5.28 29.13 -42.26
CA THR A 52 6.16 29.81 -43.24
C THR A 52 5.34 30.55 -44.31
N TYR A 53 4.30 29.92 -44.87
CA TYR A 53 3.42 30.59 -45.82
C TYR A 53 2.65 31.77 -45.21
N PHE A 54 2.16 31.63 -43.97
CA PHE A 54 1.48 32.74 -43.29
C PHE A 54 2.43 33.89 -42.96
N ASP A 55 3.68 33.61 -42.58
CA ASP A 55 4.70 34.64 -42.34
C ASP A 55 4.96 35.46 -43.60
N VAL A 56 5.10 34.80 -44.75
CA VAL A 56 5.25 35.51 -46.04
C VAL A 56 3.97 36.26 -46.39
N ALA A 57 2.78 35.68 -46.19
CA ALA A 57 1.51 36.35 -46.46
C ALA A 57 1.35 37.64 -45.62
N ILE A 58 1.71 37.60 -44.34
CA ILE A 58 1.66 38.75 -43.42
C ILE A 58 2.73 39.78 -43.77
N SER A 59 3.92 39.37 -44.21
CA SER A 59 4.96 40.31 -44.66
C SER A 59 4.53 41.12 -45.89
N ARG A 60 3.72 40.51 -46.78
CA ARG A 60 3.22 41.13 -48.02
C ARG A 60 1.99 41.99 -47.77
N ASP A 61 1.11 41.58 -46.87
CA ASP A 61 -0.06 42.35 -46.46
C ASP A 61 -0.23 42.35 -44.93
N PRO A 62 0.45 43.25 -44.22
CA PRO A 62 0.39 43.32 -42.76
C PRO A 62 -1.00 43.71 -42.21
N LYS A 63 -1.89 44.25 -43.04
CA LYS A 63 -3.25 44.67 -42.66
C LYS A 63 -4.28 43.56 -42.89
N ASN A 64 -3.88 42.40 -43.37
CA ASN A 64 -4.78 41.27 -43.53
C ASN A 64 -5.04 40.56 -42.19
N TYR A 65 -6.12 40.96 -41.51
CA TYR A 65 -6.50 40.35 -40.23
C TYR A 65 -6.77 38.83 -40.33
N LEU A 66 -7.21 38.32 -41.49
CA LEU A 66 -7.45 36.89 -41.68
C LEU A 66 -6.14 36.09 -41.70
N SER A 67 -5.09 36.61 -42.33
CA SER A 67 -3.76 35.98 -42.31
C SER A 67 -3.21 35.89 -40.88
N LEU A 68 -3.33 36.98 -40.11
CA LEU A 68 -2.95 37.02 -38.69
C LEU A 68 -3.76 36.01 -37.87
N PHE A 69 -5.09 36.01 -38.01
CA PHE A 69 -5.95 35.05 -37.31
C PHE A 69 -5.61 33.59 -37.65
N LYS A 70 -5.42 33.27 -38.92
CA LYS A 70 -5.08 31.91 -39.36
C LYS A 70 -3.72 31.46 -38.85
N ARG A 71 -2.73 32.37 -38.81
CA ARG A 71 -1.43 32.07 -38.18
C ARG A 71 -1.58 31.86 -36.67
N GLY A 72 -2.37 32.70 -35.99
CA GLY A 72 -2.70 32.53 -34.57
C GLY A 72 -3.38 31.19 -34.28
N ALA A 73 -4.36 30.78 -35.09
CA ALA A 73 -5.01 29.47 -34.98
C ALA A 73 -4.04 28.32 -35.26
N THR A 74 -3.10 28.50 -36.20
CA THR A 74 -2.03 27.53 -36.45
C THR A 74 -1.10 27.41 -35.24
N TYR A 75 -0.73 28.51 -34.62
CA TYR A 75 0.05 28.49 -33.38
C TYR A 75 -0.69 27.77 -32.24
N LEU A 76 -2.00 27.95 -32.10
CA LEU A 76 -2.81 27.18 -31.14
C LEU A 76 -2.73 25.67 -31.40
N SER A 77 -2.85 25.24 -32.67
CA SER A 77 -2.74 23.82 -33.02
C SER A 77 -1.38 23.20 -32.68
N LEU A 78 -0.36 24.05 -32.50
CA LEU A 78 1.00 23.68 -32.11
C LEU A 78 1.29 23.89 -30.61
N GLY A 79 0.30 24.30 -29.81
CA GLY A 79 0.47 24.63 -28.39
C GLY A 79 1.25 25.93 -28.12
N LYS A 80 1.46 26.77 -29.14
CA LYS A 80 2.22 28.04 -29.07
C LYS A 80 1.30 29.21 -28.70
N GLU A 81 0.78 29.18 -27.48
CA GLU A 81 -0.32 30.06 -27.06
C GLU A 81 0.05 31.52 -26.93
N SER A 82 1.26 31.83 -26.49
CA SER A 82 1.76 33.20 -26.40
C SER A 82 1.81 33.86 -27.77
N GLN A 83 2.32 33.14 -28.78
CA GLN A 83 2.34 33.60 -30.17
C GLN A 83 0.91 33.73 -30.73
N ALA A 84 0.04 32.75 -30.44
CA ALA A 84 -1.35 32.81 -30.86
C ALA A 84 -2.09 34.04 -30.30
N HIS A 85 -1.95 34.30 -29.00
CA HIS A 85 -2.54 35.46 -28.34
C HIS A 85 -2.09 36.77 -29.00
N SER A 86 -0.78 36.91 -29.26
CA SER A 86 -0.23 38.10 -29.93
C SER A 86 -0.83 38.33 -31.33
N ASP A 87 -1.06 37.26 -32.09
CA ASP A 87 -1.67 37.37 -33.42
C ASP A 87 -3.16 37.67 -33.38
N PHE A 88 -3.89 37.16 -32.39
CA PHE A 88 -5.29 37.56 -32.17
C PHE A 88 -5.40 39.03 -31.77
N ASP A 89 -4.50 39.54 -30.91
CA ASP A 89 -4.45 40.96 -30.56
C ASP A 89 -4.23 41.83 -31.80
N LYS A 90 -3.29 41.45 -32.67
CA LYS A 90 -3.03 42.17 -33.93
C LYS A 90 -4.23 42.11 -34.89
N ALA A 91 -4.87 40.94 -35.02
CA ALA A 91 -6.06 40.78 -35.85
C ALA A 91 -7.20 41.68 -35.37
N LEU A 92 -7.42 41.76 -34.05
CA LEU A 92 -8.46 42.57 -33.42
C LEU A 92 -8.13 44.07 -33.42
N ALA A 93 -6.85 44.45 -33.42
CA ALA A 93 -6.44 45.84 -33.65
C ALA A 93 -6.83 46.34 -35.05
N ILE A 94 -6.92 45.45 -36.04
CA ILE A 94 -7.32 45.77 -37.41
C ILE A 94 -8.85 45.65 -37.58
N LYS A 95 -9.44 44.57 -37.07
CA LYS A 95 -10.87 44.28 -37.13
C LYS A 95 -11.42 43.93 -35.74
N PRO A 96 -11.86 44.93 -34.94
CA PRO A 96 -12.26 44.73 -33.54
C PRO A 96 -13.49 43.83 -33.34
N ASP A 97 -14.40 43.77 -34.32
CA ASP A 97 -15.65 43.01 -34.30
C ASP A 97 -15.49 41.57 -34.81
N PHE A 98 -14.26 41.11 -35.05
CA PHE A 98 -14.02 39.79 -35.62
C PHE A 98 -14.24 38.69 -34.59
N GLU A 99 -15.45 38.12 -34.60
CA GLU A 99 -15.92 37.06 -33.69
C GLU A 99 -14.89 35.92 -33.53
N GLY A 100 -14.31 35.43 -34.63
CA GLY A 100 -13.37 34.32 -34.58
C GLY A 100 -12.15 34.58 -33.69
N ALA A 101 -11.53 35.76 -33.80
CA ALA A 101 -10.39 36.11 -32.96
C ALA A 101 -10.80 36.44 -31.52
N LEU A 102 -11.96 37.07 -31.32
CA LEU A 102 -12.51 37.34 -29.99
C LEU A 102 -12.73 36.02 -29.22
N LEU A 103 -13.38 35.02 -29.83
CA LEU A 103 -13.62 33.73 -29.18
C LEU A 103 -12.34 32.98 -28.84
N GLN A 104 -11.35 32.97 -29.74
CA GLN A 104 -10.09 32.28 -29.48
C GLN A 104 -9.27 33.00 -28.39
N ARG A 105 -9.26 34.33 -28.39
CA ARG A 105 -8.60 35.11 -27.34
C ARG A 105 -9.31 34.99 -26.00
N ALA A 106 -10.64 34.99 -25.99
CA ALA A 106 -11.45 34.74 -24.78
C ALA A 106 -11.07 33.40 -24.14
N LYS A 107 -11.04 32.31 -24.92
CA LYS A 107 -10.65 30.98 -24.44
C LYS A 107 -9.23 30.93 -23.88
N LEU A 108 -8.28 31.60 -24.52
CA LEU A 108 -6.91 31.72 -24.00
C LEU A 108 -6.87 32.48 -22.67
N ARG A 109 -7.61 33.58 -22.57
CA ARG A 109 -7.72 34.38 -21.34
C ARG A 109 -8.40 33.60 -20.22
N SER A 110 -9.49 32.87 -20.51
CA SER A 110 -10.14 31.94 -19.57
C SER A 110 -9.15 30.92 -19.02
N ARG A 111 -8.34 30.31 -19.90
CA ARG A 111 -7.31 29.34 -19.50
C ARG A 111 -6.24 29.90 -18.58
N ASN A 112 -5.88 31.17 -18.78
CA ASN A 112 -4.91 31.88 -17.93
C ASN A 112 -5.54 32.44 -16.64
N GLY A 113 -6.86 32.32 -16.47
CA GLY A 113 -7.58 32.87 -15.32
C GLY A 113 -7.83 34.39 -15.41
N ASP A 114 -7.68 35.00 -16.59
CA ASP A 114 -8.06 36.41 -16.80
C ASP A 114 -9.57 36.50 -17.06
N TRP A 115 -10.34 36.29 -16.00
CA TRP A 115 -11.80 36.20 -16.03
C TRP A 115 -12.44 37.46 -16.63
N SER A 116 -11.92 38.63 -16.29
CA SER A 116 -12.47 39.92 -16.71
C SER A 116 -12.27 40.17 -18.21
N ALA A 117 -11.06 39.95 -18.72
CA ALA A 117 -10.77 40.17 -20.12
C ALA A 117 -11.37 39.07 -21.01
N ALA A 118 -11.47 37.83 -20.50
CA ALA A 118 -12.18 36.75 -21.19
C ALA A 118 -13.67 37.08 -21.34
N ARG A 119 -14.32 37.56 -20.27
CA ARG A 119 -15.73 37.98 -20.30
C ARG A 119 -15.96 39.08 -21.32
N ALA A 120 -15.11 40.12 -21.32
CA ALA A 120 -15.21 41.21 -22.28
C ALA A 120 -15.10 40.74 -23.75
N ASP A 121 -14.22 39.77 -24.02
CA ASP A 121 -14.10 39.19 -25.37
C ASP A 121 -15.33 38.34 -25.75
N TYR A 122 -15.88 37.56 -24.82
CA TYR A 122 -17.12 36.80 -25.07
C TYR A 122 -18.32 37.72 -25.32
N GLU A 123 -18.43 38.81 -24.57
CA GLU A 123 -19.46 39.85 -24.77
C GLU A 123 -19.32 40.50 -26.16
N ALA A 124 -18.10 40.91 -26.52
CA ALA A 124 -17.81 41.48 -27.83
C ALA A 124 -18.06 40.49 -28.98
N ALA A 125 -17.91 39.19 -28.73
CA ALA A 125 -18.23 38.12 -29.68
C ALA A 125 -19.73 37.76 -29.73
N GLY A 126 -20.58 38.45 -28.97
CA GLY A 126 -22.02 38.20 -28.94
C GLY A 126 -22.41 36.90 -28.21
N LYS A 127 -21.58 36.40 -27.29
CA LYS A 127 -21.85 35.17 -26.50
C LYS A 127 -22.48 35.46 -25.13
N ILE A 128 -23.19 36.57 -24.99
CA ILE A 128 -23.89 36.93 -23.76
C ILE A 128 -24.94 35.86 -23.45
N GLY A 129 -24.91 35.31 -22.24
CA GLY A 129 -25.80 34.22 -21.82
C GLY A 129 -25.59 32.89 -22.55
N GLY A 130 -24.51 32.76 -23.32
CA GLY A 130 -24.09 31.52 -23.97
C GLY A 130 -23.40 30.55 -23.00
N THR A 131 -23.19 29.32 -23.47
CA THR A 131 -22.52 28.26 -22.72
C THR A 131 -21.12 28.66 -22.26
N GLU A 132 -20.34 29.30 -23.12
CA GLU A 132 -18.96 29.71 -22.81
C GLU A 132 -18.88 30.75 -21.68
N MET A 133 -19.89 31.62 -21.59
CA MET A 133 -19.99 32.61 -20.52
C MET A 133 -20.42 31.97 -19.20
N ALA A 134 -21.37 31.04 -19.24
CA ALA A 134 -21.79 30.28 -18.06
C ALA A 134 -20.65 29.44 -17.47
N GLU A 135 -19.88 28.74 -18.32
CA GLU A 135 -18.69 27.98 -17.91
C GLU A 135 -17.61 28.89 -17.29
N LEU A 136 -17.41 30.09 -17.85
CA LEU A 136 -16.48 31.07 -17.29
C LEU A 136 -16.91 31.54 -15.90
N ASP A 137 -18.21 31.84 -15.73
CA ASP A 137 -18.79 32.32 -14.49
C ASP A 137 -18.71 31.25 -13.39
N GLU A 138 -19.04 30.00 -13.74
CA GLU A 138 -18.92 28.85 -12.85
C GLU A 138 -17.47 28.65 -12.41
N ALA A 139 -16.51 28.67 -13.35
CA ALA A 139 -15.10 28.52 -13.03
C ALA A 139 -14.56 29.66 -12.17
N GLN A 140 -14.96 30.90 -12.43
CA GLN A 140 -14.59 32.06 -11.61
C GLN A 140 -15.15 31.96 -10.19
N ALA A 141 -16.42 31.56 -10.05
CA ALA A 141 -17.04 31.34 -8.74
C ALA A 141 -16.38 30.19 -7.98
N ALA A 142 -16.08 29.08 -8.67
CA ALA A 142 -15.38 27.94 -8.09
C ALA A 142 -13.95 28.32 -7.64
N ALA A 143 -13.24 29.14 -8.42
CA ALA A 143 -11.93 29.66 -8.04
C ALA A 143 -12.01 30.44 -6.71
N ALA A 144 -12.99 31.36 -6.59
CA ALA A 144 -13.20 32.13 -5.36
C ALA A 144 -13.54 31.23 -4.16
N SER A 145 -14.46 30.27 -4.36
CA SER A 145 -14.84 29.29 -3.34
C SER A 145 -13.65 28.44 -2.87
N ALA A 146 -12.72 28.09 -3.76
CA ALA A 146 -11.53 27.33 -3.40
C ALA A 146 -10.61 28.09 -2.43
N PHE A 147 -10.35 29.37 -2.70
CA PHE A 147 -9.55 30.22 -1.82
C PHE A 147 -10.25 30.50 -0.47
N GLU A 148 -11.58 30.60 -0.46
CA GLU A 148 -12.35 30.74 0.78
C GLU A 148 -12.30 29.44 1.62
N ALA A 149 -12.45 28.29 0.97
CA ALA A 149 -12.37 26.98 1.61
C ALA A 149 -10.99 26.72 2.24
N GLU A 150 -9.90 27.12 1.56
CA GLU A 150 -8.55 27.07 2.11
C GLU A 150 -8.44 27.85 3.43
N GLN A 151 -8.96 29.09 3.47
CA GLN A 151 -8.93 29.93 4.67
C GLN A 151 -9.73 29.33 5.83
N LYS A 152 -10.81 28.61 5.54
CA LYS A 152 -11.62 27.90 6.54
C LYS A 152 -11.02 26.56 6.97
N GLY A 153 -9.98 26.07 6.28
CA GLY A 153 -9.44 24.73 6.47
C GLY A 153 -10.35 23.61 5.98
N ASP A 154 -11.32 23.92 5.10
CA ASP A 154 -12.14 22.93 4.43
C ASP A 154 -11.41 22.41 3.19
N TRP A 155 -10.53 21.43 3.42
CA TRP A 155 -9.66 20.89 2.39
C TRP A 155 -10.42 20.15 1.29
N GLU A 156 -11.55 19.53 1.61
CA GLU A 156 -12.38 18.81 0.63
C GLU A 156 -13.02 19.78 -0.35
N ALA A 157 -13.67 20.83 0.17
CA ALA A 157 -14.23 21.88 -0.65
C ALA A 157 -13.15 22.61 -1.45
N CYS A 158 -11.99 22.89 -0.84
CA CYS A 158 -10.86 23.51 -1.54
C CYS A 158 -10.43 22.68 -2.77
N VAL A 159 -10.19 21.38 -2.60
CA VAL A 159 -9.74 20.50 -3.70
C VAL A 159 -10.80 20.42 -4.79
N THR A 160 -12.07 20.26 -4.41
CA THR A 160 -13.19 20.14 -5.34
C THR A 160 -13.39 21.42 -6.15
N SER A 161 -13.50 22.57 -5.49
CA SER A 161 -13.73 23.86 -6.15
C SER A 161 -12.53 24.28 -7.00
N ALA A 162 -11.30 24.06 -6.54
CA ALA A 162 -10.12 24.29 -7.37
C ALA A 162 -10.11 23.38 -8.60
N GLY A 163 -10.57 22.13 -8.45
CA GLY A 163 -10.73 21.19 -9.55
C GLY A 163 -11.67 21.68 -10.64
N ILE A 164 -12.85 22.19 -10.25
CA ILE A 164 -13.83 22.78 -11.18
C ILE A 164 -13.22 23.98 -11.91
N ALA A 165 -12.57 24.89 -11.18
CA ALA A 165 -11.95 26.07 -11.78
C ALA A 165 -10.84 25.72 -12.79
N ILE A 166 -10.03 24.70 -12.50
CA ILE A 166 -8.91 24.25 -13.36
C ILE A 166 -9.39 23.66 -14.69
N ILE A 167 -10.64 23.18 -14.79
CA ILE A 167 -11.20 22.69 -16.07
C ILE A 167 -11.17 23.82 -17.12
N VAL A 168 -11.53 25.04 -16.71
CA VAL A 168 -11.53 26.23 -17.59
C VAL A 168 -10.18 26.95 -17.50
N ALA A 169 -9.68 27.24 -16.30
CA ALA A 169 -8.41 27.94 -16.05
C ALA A 169 -7.21 26.99 -15.90
N GLY A 170 -7.07 26.06 -16.84
CA GLY A 170 -6.08 25.00 -16.76
C GLY A 170 -4.61 25.47 -16.79
N ALA A 171 -4.33 26.68 -17.27
CA ALA A 171 -2.98 27.26 -17.30
C ALA A 171 -2.69 28.20 -16.12
N GLN A 172 -3.67 28.47 -15.25
CA GLN A 172 -3.48 29.31 -14.08
C GLN A 172 -2.67 28.57 -13.00
N LEU A 173 -1.44 29.04 -12.76
CA LEU A 173 -0.51 28.40 -11.82
C LEU A 173 -1.03 28.42 -10.37
N ASP A 174 -1.66 29.52 -9.95
CA ASP A 174 -2.04 29.70 -8.54
C ASP A 174 -3.17 28.74 -8.11
N LEU A 175 -4.13 28.45 -8.99
CA LEU A 175 -5.17 27.45 -8.72
C LEU A 175 -4.60 26.04 -8.56
N ARG A 176 -3.62 25.69 -9.40
CA ARG A 176 -2.95 24.39 -9.29
C ARG A 176 -2.09 24.29 -8.03
N ARG A 177 -1.38 25.36 -7.65
CA ARG A 177 -0.64 25.45 -6.39
C ARG A 177 -1.57 25.33 -5.19
N LEU A 178 -2.70 26.03 -5.21
CA LEU A 178 -3.75 25.96 -4.20
C LEU A 178 -4.25 24.52 -4.02
N ARG A 179 -4.64 23.87 -5.13
CA ARG A 179 -5.12 22.49 -5.08
C ARG A 179 -4.06 21.52 -4.56
N ALA A 180 -2.81 21.65 -5.00
CA ALA A 180 -1.70 20.84 -4.50
C ALA A 180 -1.55 20.97 -2.97
N ARG A 181 -1.59 22.21 -2.45
CA ARG A 181 -1.52 22.48 -1.03
C ARG A 181 -2.69 21.88 -0.26
N CYS A 182 -3.92 22.08 -0.72
CA CYS A 182 -5.11 21.51 -0.09
C CYS A 182 -5.08 19.97 -0.09
N ARG A 183 -4.56 19.35 -1.16
CA ARG A 183 -4.31 17.90 -1.19
C ARG A 183 -3.29 17.46 -0.15
N PHE A 184 -2.17 18.16 -0.01
CA PHE A 184 -1.19 17.86 1.02
C PHE A 184 -1.73 18.06 2.45
N GLU A 185 -2.61 19.04 2.65
CA GLU A 185 -3.30 19.26 3.93
C GLU A 185 -4.29 18.14 4.28
N LYS A 186 -4.89 17.51 3.25
CA LYS A 186 -5.76 16.34 3.36
C LYS A 186 -4.98 15.01 3.48
N GLY A 187 -3.69 14.99 3.13
CA GLY A 187 -2.85 13.78 3.11
C GLY A 187 -2.80 13.07 1.76
N GLU A 188 -3.37 13.65 0.71
CA GLU A 188 -3.37 13.15 -0.68
C GLU A 188 -2.05 13.50 -1.38
N VAL A 189 -0.95 12.91 -0.92
CA VAL A 189 0.39 13.27 -1.37
C VAL A 189 0.63 12.92 -2.84
N ILE A 190 0.10 11.80 -3.33
CA ILE A 190 0.30 11.35 -4.72
C ILE A 190 -0.34 12.37 -5.68
N GLU A 191 -1.59 12.71 -5.43
CA GLU A 191 -2.36 13.65 -6.23
C GLU A 191 -1.83 15.07 -6.11
N GLY A 192 -1.31 15.47 -4.94
CA GLY A 192 -0.66 16.76 -4.76
C GLY A 192 0.67 16.86 -5.53
N VAL A 193 1.49 15.80 -5.54
CA VAL A 193 2.70 15.73 -6.37
C VAL A 193 2.35 15.77 -7.86
N SER A 194 1.25 15.16 -8.28
CA SER A 194 0.76 15.26 -9.66
C SER A 194 0.45 16.72 -10.07
N ASP A 195 -0.17 17.50 -9.17
CA ASP A 195 -0.38 18.94 -9.42
C ASP A 195 0.94 19.71 -9.55
N LEU A 196 1.94 19.41 -8.72
CA LEU A 196 3.27 20.00 -8.85
C LEU A 196 3.94 19.67 -10.19
N GLN A 197 3.78 18.44 -10.68
CA GLN A 197 4.30 18.05 -11.99
C GLN A 197 3.60 18.79 -13.13
N HIS A 198 2.30 19.04 -13.03
CA HIS A 198 1.59 19.89 -13.99
C HIS A 198 2.06 21.34 -13.96
N LEU A 199 2.39 21.90 -12.79
CA LEU A 199 2.98 23.24 -12.70
C LEU A 199 4.27 23.34 -13.52
N LEU A 200 5.12 22.30 -13.46
CA LEU A 200 6.38 22.24 -14.21
C LEU A 200 6.17 22.12 -15.72
N GLN A 201 5.06 21.53 -16.16
CA GLN A 201 4.68 21.49 -17.59
C GLN A 201 4.22 22.86 -18.09
N ILE A 202 3.57 23.66 -17.24
CA ILE A 202 3.07 25.00 -17.59
C ILE A 202 4.19 26.04 -17.51
N SER A 203 5.04 25.97 -16.49
CA SER A 203 6.15 26.89 -16.29
C SER A 203 7.37 26.18 -15.71
N SER A 204 8.49 26.27 -16.42
CA SER A 204 9.81 25.79 -15.98
C SER A 204 10.60 26.85 -15.19
N SER A 205 9.95 27.93 -14.75
CA SER A 205 10.61 29.09 -14.12
C SER A 205 11.10 28.85 -12.68
N SER A 206 10.63 27.78 -12.01
CA SER A 206 10.99 27.48 -10.63
C SER A 206 11.38 26.02 -10.45
N ASN A 207 12.45 25.81 -9.69
CA ASN A 207 12.95 24.48 -9.31
C ASN A 207 12.22 23.92 -8.07
N GLU A 208 11.48 24.74 -7.33
CA GLU A 208 10.80 24.32 -6.10
C GLU A 208 9.84 23.13 -6.29
N PRO A 209 8.97 23.10 -7.32
CA PRO A 209 8.09 21.95 -7.53
C PRO A 209 8.85 20.67 -7.88
N HIS A 210 10.06 20.76 -8.48
CA HIS A 210 10.92 19.60 -8.67
C HIS A 210 11.46 19.06 -7.34
N LEU A 211 11.94 19.94 -6.46
CA LEU A 211 12.45 19.58 -5.13
C LEU A 211 11.36 18.91 -4.30
N GLN A 212 10.18 19.53 -4.27
CA GLN A 212 9.00 19.01 -3.56
C GLN A 212 8.54 17.67 -4.11
N SER A 213 8.40 17.56 -5.44
CA SER A 213 8.01 16.30 -6.08
C SER A 213 9.03 15.19 -5.79
N SER A 214 10.33 15.49 -5.86
CA SER A 214 11.36 14.50 -5.55
C SER A 214 11.30 14.05 -4.09
N ALA A 215 11.38 14.99 -3.15
CA ALA A 215 11.48 14.68 -1.74
C ALA A 215 10.22 13.96 -1.22
N MET A 216 9.02 14.39 -1.60
CA MET A 216 7.80 13.70 -1.19
C MET A 216 7.66 12.33 -1.84
N THR A 217 7.97 12.16 -3.13
CA THR A 217 7.95 10.84 -3.75
C THR A 217 9.00 9.90 -3.14
N PHE A 218 10.20 10.40 -2.85
CA PHE A 218 11.28 9.61 -2.29
C PHE A 218 11.02 9.22 -0.82
N TYR A 219 10.78 10.21 0.04
CA TYR A 219 10.72 10.02 1.49
C TYR A 219 9.31 9.75 2.00
N SER A 220 8.30 10.46 1.49
CA SER A 220 6.93 10.32 1.98
C SER A 220 6.20 9.13 1.40
N LEU A 221 6.42 8.82 0.12
CA LEU A 221 5.81 7.66 -0.54
C LEU A 221 6.70 6.41 -0.51
N GLY A 222 8.00 6.55 -0.18
CA GLY A 222 8.97 5.44 -0.25
C GLY A 222 9.34 5.03 -1.67
N GLU A 223 8.91 5.76 -2.70
CA GLU A 223 9.15 5.44 -4.10
C GLU A 223 10.48 6.02 -4.60
N THR A 224 11.59 5.50 -4.07
CA THR A 224 12.92 6.12 -4.17
C THR A 224 13.44 6.31 -5.60
N GLU A 225 13.24 5.34 -6.49
CA GLU A 225 13.66 5.46 -7.90
C GLU A 225 12.84 6.50 -8.67
N LYS A 226 11.55 6.65 -8.34
CA LYS A 226 10.70 7.68 -8.92
C LYS A 226 11.08 9.06 -8.38
N GLY A 227 11.39 9.19 -7.09
CA GLY A 227 11.95 10.41 -6.50
C GLY A 227 13.22 10.85 -7.22
N LEU A 228 14.19 9.94 -7.36
CA LEU A 228 15.42 10.18 -8.13
C LEU A 228 15.17 10.58 -9.59
N SER A 229 14.10 10.08 -10.21
CA SER A 229 13.70 10.52 -11.55
C SER A 229 13.27 11.99 -11.58
N GLN A 230 12.54 12.45 -10.57
CA GLN A 230 12.10 13.85 -10.48
C GLN A 230 13.27 14.81 -10.25
N ILE A 231 14.22 14.48 -9.36
CA ILE A 231 15.38 15.36 -9.14
C ILE A 231 16.33 15.44 -10.34
N ARG A 232 16.43 14.37 -11.14
CA ARG A 232 17.16 14.39 -12.41
C ARG A 232 16.57 15.41 -13.39
N LYS A 233 15.23 15.55 -13.42
CA LYS A 233 14.57 16.58 -14.24
C LYS A 233 14.90 18.00 -13.77
N CYS A 234 15.05 18.22 -12.46
CA CYS A 234 15.52 19.52 -11.97
C CYS A 234 16.89 19.88 -12.59
N LEU A 235 17.86 18.97 -12.50
CA LEU A 235 19.20 19.20 -13.03
C LEU A 235 19.27 19.19 -14.56
N GLN A 236 18.27 18.63 -15.23
CA GLN A 236 18.13 18.77 -16.68
C GLN A 236 17.69 20.18 -17.07
N SER A 237 16.84 20.81 -16.25
CA SER A 237 16.38 22.18 -16.44
C SER A 237 17.46 23.20 -16.05
N ASP A 238 18.12 22.96 -14.92
CA ASP A 238 19.22 23.78 -14.41
C ASP A 238 20.37 22.90 -13.87
N PRO A 239 21.38 22.59 -14.70
CA PRO A 239 22.51 21.76 -14.29
C PRO A 239 23.35 22.32 -13.13
N ASP A 240 23.29 23.63 -12.88
CA ASP A 240 24.10 24.33 -11.89
C ASP A 240 23.38 24.63 -10.57
N ASP A 241 22.11 24.23 -10.46
CA ASP A 241 21.36 24.34 -9.21
C ASP A 241 22.00 23.49 -8.09
N LYS A 242 22.57 24.21 -7.10
CA LYS A 242 23.27 23.61 -5.96
C LYS A 242 22.33 22.84 -5.03
N VAL A 243 21.07 23.27 -4.92
CA VAL A 243 20.06 22.65 -4.05
C VAL A 243 19.63 21.31 -4.63
N CYS A 244 19.27 21.28 -5.92
CA CYS A 244 18.93 20.05 -6.61
C CYS A 244 20.10 19.06 -6.65
N ARG A 245 21.34 19.55 -6.84
CA ARG A 245 22.55 18.71 -6.79
C ARG A 245 22.78 18.11 -5.41
N LYS A 246 22.53 18.88 -4.34
CA LYS A 246 22.65 18.42 -2.95
C LYS A 246 21.61 17.34 -2.64
N LEU A 247 20.34 17.57 -2.96
CA LEU A 247 19.26 16.61 -2.75
C LEU A 247 19.50 15.33 -3.54
N MET A 248 19.84 15.43 -4.83
CA MET A 248 20.16 14.25 -5.66
C MET A 248 21.29 13.41 -5.07
N LYS A 249 22.37 14.05 -4.58
CA LYS A 249 23.50 13.33 -3.98
C LYS A 249 23.06 12.57 -2.73
N ARG A 250 22.22 13.19 -1.89
CA ARG A 250 21.69 12.56 -0.67
C ARG A 250 20.76 11.40 -0.99
N GLU A 251 19.74 11.61 -1.82
CA GLU A 251 18.80 10.56 -2.25
C GLU A 251 19.54 9.38 -2.91
N LYS A 252 20.54 9.64 -3.75
CA LYS A 252 21.34 8.59 -4.40
C LYS A 252 22.16 7.77 -3.40
N ALA A 253 22.66 8.40 -2.34
CA ALA A 253 23.40 7.71 -1.28
C ALA A 253 22.47 6.78 -0.48
N ILE A 254 21.30 7.30 -0.07
CA ILE A 254 20.27 6.55 0.64
C ILE A 254 19.79 5.37 -0.22
N GLU A 255 19.47 5.60 -1.50
CA GLU A 255 19.02 4.54 -2.40
C GLU A 255 20.10 3.46 -2.64
N LYS A 256 21.39 3.83 -2.62
CA LYS A 256 22.46 2.83 -2.68
C LYS A 256 22.47 1.92 -1.44
N GLN A 257 22.32 2.48 -0.25
CA GLN A 257 22.26 1.70 0.99
C GLN A 257 20.99 0.83 1.04
N LEU A 258 19.84 1.40 0.66
CA LEU A 258 18.57 0.68 0.56
C LEU A 258 18.65 -0.54 -0.37
N ARG A 259 19.28 -0.41 -1.54
CA ARG A 259 19.48 -1.57 -2.44
C ARG A 259 20.30 -2.68 -1.79
N GLU A 260 21.35 -2.34 -1.04
CA GLU A 260 22.12 -3.35 -0.32
C GLU A 260 21.31 -3.97 0.83
N VAL A 261 20.52 -3.19 1.57
CA VAL A 261 19.59 -3.71 2.59
C VAL A 261 18.60 -4.69 1.97
N ARG A 262 17.89 -4.29 0.90
CA ARG A 262 16.92 -5.15 0.20
C ARG A 262 17.55 -6.46 -0.26
N LYS A 263 18.74 -6.38 -0.87
CA LYS A 263 19.53 -7.55 -1.28
C LYS A 263 19.93 -8.44 -0.10
N PHE A 264 20.26 -7.89 1.06
CA PHE A 264 20.51 -8.69 2.26
C PHE A 264 19.25 -9.35 2.79
N MET A 265 18.11 -8.65 2.79
CA MET A 265 16.81 -9.20 3.18
C MET A 265 16.40 -10.37 2.27
N GLU A 266 16.48 -10.20 0.95
CA GLU A 266 16.21 -11.24 -0.05
C GLU A 266 17.09 -12.49 0.15
N LYS A 267 18.37 -12.29 0.49
CA LYS A 267 19.31 -13.38 0.78
C LYS A 267 19.21 -13.94 2.20
N ARG A 268 18.24 -13.49 2.99
CA ARG A 268 18.08 -13.82 4.43
C ARG A 268 19.32 -13.54 5.28
N GLN A 269 20.15 -12.59 4.84
CA GLN A 269 21.34 -12.10 5.55
C GLN A 269 20.96 -10.99 6.54
N PHE A 270 20.01 -11.27 7.43
CA PHE A 270 19.38 -10.29 8.33
C PHE A 270 20.36 -9.57 9.26
N ASN A 271 21.42 -10.24 9.70
CA ASN A 271 22.46 -9.60 10.51
C ASN A 271 23.24 -8.52 9.74
N SER A 272 23.45 -8.71 8.43
CA SER A 272 24.08 -7.71 7.57
C SER A 272 23.13 -6.56 7.26
N ALA A 273 21.84 -6.86 7.03
CA ALA A 273 20.80 -5.83 6.85
C ALA A 273 20.67 -4.94 8.09
N THR A 274 20.54 -5.53 9.28
CA THR A 274 20.37 -4.77 10.53
C THR A 274 21.58 -3.88 10.85
N LYS A 275 22.80 -4.29 10.52
CA LYS A 275 24.00 -3.42 10.68
C LYS A 275 23.95 -2.13 9.86
N LEU A 276 23.24 -2.12 8.74
CA LEU A 276 23.04 -0.90 7.93
C LEU A 276 21.80 -0.11 8.37
N LEU A 277 20.79 -0.80 8.90
CA LEU A 277 19.51 -0.18 9.29
C LEU A 277 19.60 0.57 10.61
N VAL A 278 20.20 -0.06 11.63
CA VAL A 278 20.24 0.45 13.01
C VAL A 278 21.66 0.91 13.39
N PRO A 279 21.83 1.68 14.48
CA PRO A 279 23.14 2.14 14.91
C PRO A 279 24.16 0.99 15.06
N SER A 280 25.34 1.16 14.45
CA SER A 280 26.43 0.18 14.47
C SER A 280 27.78 0.87 14.59
N GLY A 281 28.36 0.86 15.80
CA GLY A 281 29.60 1.57 16.07
C GLY A 281 29.38 3.09 16.03
N GLU A 282 30.11 3.78 15.16
CA GLU A 282 29.99 5.24 14.93
C GLU A 282 28.90 5.60 13.89
N ASP A 283 28.40 4.61 13.14
CA ASP A 283 27.34 4.83 12.15
C ASP A 283 25.97 4.88 12.85
N ALA A 284 25.23 5.96 12.64
CA ALA A 284 23.89 6.16 13.18
C ALA A 284 22.85 5.21 12.54
N GLY A 285 23.16 4.65 11.36
CA GLY A 285 22.29 3.76 10.63
C GLY A 285 21.28 4.48 9.74
N LEU A 286 20.87 3.79 8.69
CA LEU A 286 20.00 4.30 7.63
C LEU A 286 18.66 4.84 8.14
N MET A 287 18.09 4.22 9.17
CA MET A 287 16.84 4.69 9.77
C MET A 287 16.95 6.09 10.34
N GLN A 288 18.04 6.35 11.07
CA GLN A 288 18.26 7.66 11.70
C GLN A 288 18.56 8.71 10.64
N ASP A 289 19.39 8.37 9.65
CA ASP A 289 19.68 9.20 8.48
C ASP A 289 18.41 9.66 7.74
N VAL A 290 17.50 8.73 7.47
CA VAL A 290 16.23 9.02 6.79
C VAL A 290 15.31 9.87 7.68
N LYS A 291 15.28 9.59 8.99
CA LYS A 291 14.47 10.35 9.96
C LYS A 291 14.93 11.81 10.04
N ASP A 292 16.24 12.03 10.07
CA ASP A 292 16.83 13.38 10.12
C ASP A 292 16.65 14.13 8.80
N ASP A 293 16.78 13.44 7.66
CA ASP A 293 16.46 13.99 6.34
C ASP A 293 14.99 14.44 6.27
N ILE A 294 14.04 13.58 6.66
CA ILE A 294 12.60 13.89 6.66
C ILE A 294 12.33 15.13 7.51
N LYS A 295 12.87 15.18 8.73
CA LYS A 295 12.73 16.33 9.61
C LYS A 295 13.25 17.61 8.95
N SER A 296 14.47 17.56 8.42
CA SER A 296 15.11 18.71 7.79
C SER A 296 14.35 19.19 6.54
N TYR A 297 13.83 18.27 5.73
CA TYR A 297 13.09 18.59 4.51
C TYR A 297 11.65 19.05 4.79
N LYS A 298 11.05 18.65 5.92
CA LYS A 298 9.81 19.25 6.44
C LYS A 298 10.02 20.70 6.88
N GLU A 299 11.15 20.99 7.53
CA GLU A 299 11.52 22.36 7.94
C GLU A 299 11.83 23.27 6.73
N GLN A 300 12.47 22.72 5.69
CA GLN A 300 12.78 23.43 4.44
C GLN A 300 11.57 23.57 3.49
N GLY A 301 10.45 22.88 3.75
CA GLY A 301 9.25 22.92 2.90
C GLY A 301 9.31 22.05 1.65
N TYR A 302 10.30 21.16 1.52
CA TYR A 302 10.36 20.18 0.43
C TYR A 302 9.38 19.02 0.67
N ILE A 303 9.18 18.65 1.94
CA ILE A 303 8.18 17.68 2.35
C ILE A 303 7.09 18.42 3.10
N HIS A 304 5.83 18.22 2.71
CA HIS A 304 4.72 18.82 3.44
C HIS A 304 4.62 18.21 4.86
N LYS A 305 4.27 19.03 5.86
CA LYS A 305 4.31 18.62 7.28
C LYS A 305 3.40 17.44 7.60
N LYS A 306 2.24 17.38 6.95
CA LYS A 306 1.26 16.29 7.07
C LYS A 306 1.54 15.08 6.17
N SER A 307 2.56 15.16 5.31
CA SER A 307 2.94 14.00 4.51
C SER A 307 3.42 12.87 5.42
N PRO A 308 3.04 11.61 5.11
CA PRO A 308 3.51 10.45 5.85
C PRO A 308 5.02 10.28 5.67
N ASP A 309 5.62 9.49 6.56
CA ASP A 309 7.04 9.18 6.57
C ASP A 309 7.28 7.79 5.93
N GLY A 310 6.73 7.57 4.72
CA GLY A 310 6.62 6.24 4.10
C GLY A 310 7.92 5.44 4.05
N LEU A 311 9.03 6.08 3.66
CA LEU A 311 10.33 5.42 3.61
C LEU A 311 10.83 5.00 5.01
N TYR A 312 10.60 5.85 6.03
CA TYR A 312 10.97 5.50 7.41
C TYR A 312 10.10 4.35 7.93
N ILE A 313 8.79 4.36 7.65
CA ILE A 313 7.87 3.28 8.01
C ILE A 313 8.35 1.94 7.40
N GLU A 314 8.75 1.94 6.13
CA GLU A 314 9.29 0.76 5.45
C GLU A 314 10.57 0.24 6.15
N LEU A 315 11.48 1.15 6.52
CA LEU A 315 12.71 0.81 7.23
C LEU A 315 12.47 0.23 8.63
N VAL A 316 11.51 0.77 9.39
CA VAL A 316 11.10 0.22 10.69
C VAL A 316 10.56 -1.20 10.51
N LYS A 317 9.70 -1.42 9.51
CA LYS A 317 9.13 -2.75 9.18
C LYS A 317 10.22 -3.75 8.80
N MET A 318 11.14 -3.41 7.90
CA MET A 318 12.28 -4.25 7.52
C MET A 318 13.16 -4.61 8.74
N THR A 319 13.35 -3.66 9.66
CA THR A 319 14.15 -3.87 10.87
C THR A 319 13.45 -4.82 11.85
N CYS A 320 12.15 -4.65 12.06
CA CYS A 320 11.33 -5.59 12.84
C CYS A 320 11.42 -7.00 12.25
N GLU A 321 11.14 -7.14 10.95
CA GLU A 321 11.22 -8.42 10.23
C GLU A 321 12.58 -9.08 10.42
N ALA A 322 13.68 -8.35 10.17
CA ALA A 322 15.02 -8.89 10.28
C ALA A 322 15.33 -9.44 11.69
N TYR A 323 14.93 -8.74 12.75
CA TYR A 323 15.15 -9.24 14.11
C TYR A 323 14.22 -10.39 14.50
N VAL A 324 12.97 -10.39 14.03
CA VAL A 324 12.04 -11.52 14.24
C VAL A 324 12.57 -12.78 13.56
N GLU A 325 13.04 -12.68 12.32
CA GLU A 325 13.63 -13.80 11.58
C GLU A 325 14.94 -14.31 12.19
N MET A 326 15.69 -13.44 12.87
CA MET A 326 16.86 -13.83 13.66
C MET A 326 16.52 -14.40 15.05
N ASN A 327 15.22 -14.53 15.38
CA ASN A 327 14.73 -14.91 16.70
C ASN A 327 15.26 -14.00 17.84
N ASN A 328 15.57 -12.74 17.54
CA ASN A 328 16.07 -11.76 18.50
C ASN A 328 14.94 -10.87 19.02
N LYS A 329 14.01 -11.46 19.77
CA LYS A 329 12.77 -10.83 20.24
C LYS A 329 13.01 -9.52 21.00
N LYS A 330 14.04 -9.48 21.84
CA LYS A 330 14.38 -8.29 22.65
C LYS A 330 14.74 -7.09 21.79
N ARG A 331 15.50 -7.28 20.70
CA ARG A 331 15.83 -6.21 19.76
C ARG A 331 14.69 -5.91 18.79
N ALA A 332 13.89 -6.92 18.42
CA ALA A 332 12.74 -6.75 17.56
C ALA A 332 11.65 -5.85 18.18
N GLN A 333 11.40 -6.01 19.48
CA GLN A 333 10.27 -5.40 20.19
C GLN A 333 10.07 -3.90 19.91
N PRO A 334 11.05 -2.98 20.12
CA PRO A 334 10.81 -1.56 19.89
C PRO A 334 10.36 -1.26 18.46
N TYR A 335 11.02 -1.87 17.46
CA TYR A 335 10.71 -1.65 16.05
C TYR A 335 9.37 -2.28 15.64
N CYS A 336 9.05 -3.46 16.16
CA CYS A 336 7.78 -4.11 15.86
C CYS A 336 6.59 -3.39 16.52
N SER A 337 6.77 -2.86 17.73
CA SER A 337 5.76 -2.03 18.40
C SER A 337 5.53 -0.72 17.65
N GLU A 338 6.61 -0.07 17.20
CA GLU A 338 6.52 1.13 16.36
C GLU A 338 5.85 0.79 15.02
N ALA A 339 6.26 -0.28 14.35
CA ALA A 339 5.64 -0.74 13.11
C ALA A 339 4.13 -0.99 13.25
N LEU A 340 3.68 -1.63 14.34
CA LEU A 340 2.26 -1.85 14.60
C LEU A 340 1.48 -0.56 14.90
N SER A 341 2.13 0.44 15.52
CA SER A 341 1.49 1.74 15.73
C SER A 341 1.27 2.50 14.42
N LEU A 342 2.11 2.24 13.41
CA LEU A 342 2.08 2.87 12.09
C LEU A 342 1.22 2.07 11.09
N ASP A 343 1.23 0.74 11.21
CA ASP A 343 0.42 -0.20 10.44
C ASP A 343 -0.04 -1.35 11.36
N PRO A 344 -1.26 -1.26 11.91
CA PRO A 344 -1.81 -2.27 12.81
C PRO A 344 -1.92 -3.66 12.19
N THR A 345 -1.92 -3.75 10.87
CA THR A 345 -2.02 -5.02 10.16
C THR A 345 -0.66 -5.67 9.95
N PHE A 346 0.46 -5.02 10.24
CA PHE A 346 1.79 -5.54 9.87
C PHE A 346 2.12 -6.93 10.43
N LEU A 347 2.33 -7.92 9.53
CA LEU A 347 2.45 -9.34 9.84
C LEU A 347 3.49 -9.68 10.92
N HIS A 348 4.76 -9.30 10.73
CA HIS A 348 5.82 -9.65 11.69
C HIS A 348 5.62 -8.99 13.05
N GLY A 349 4.99 -7.81 13.05
CA GLY A 349 4.54 -7.14 14.27
C GLY A 349 3.51 -7.98 15.03
N LEU A 350 2.44 -8.40 14.35
CA LEU A 350 1.37 -9.23 14.92
C LEU A 350 1.90 -10.58 15.41
N ILE A 351 2.81 -11.20 14.66
CA ILE A 351 3.48 -12.45 15.06
C ILE A 351 4.23 -12.25 16.38
N LEU A 352 5.07 -11.21 16.50
CA LEU A 352 5.82 -10.96 17.72
C LEU A 352 4.88 -10.63 18.90
N GLN A 353 3.81 -9.88 18.66
CA GLN A 353 2.80 -9.57 19.67
C GLN A 353 2.11 -10.84 20.18
N ALA A 354 1.66 -11.71 19.28
CA ALA A 354 1.03 -12.98 19.62
C ALA A 354 1.99 -13.91 20.39
N GLU A 355 3.26 -14.01 19.96
CA GLU A 355 4.27 -14.77 20.71
C GLU A 355 4.41 -14.25 22.15
N ARG A 356 4.47 -12.92 22.32
CA ARG A 356 4.59 -12.32 23.67
C ARG A 356 3.35 -12.53 24.52
N GLN A 357 2.16 -12.51 23.93
CA GLN A 357 0.91 -12.81 24.64
C GLN A 357 0.87 -14.28 25.08
N ILE A 358 1.32 -15.21 24.22
CA ILE A 358 1.47 -16.62 24.58
C ILE A 358 2.49 -16.79 25.72
N ASP A 359 3.64 -16.12 25.64
CA ASP A 359 4.68 -16.16 26.67
C ASP A 359 4.23 -15.51 28.01
N ALA A 360 3.16 -14.71 27.98
CA ALA A 360 2.54 -14.07 29.13
C ALA A 360 1.27 -14.78 29.62
N ASP A 361 0.97 -15.98 29.11
CA ASP A 361 -0.23 -16.77 29.37
C ASP A 361 -1.58 -16.08 29.00
N ASP A 362 -1.54 -15.01 28.19
CA ASP A 362 -2.72 -14.31 27.67
C ASP A 362 -3.17 -14.92 26.33
N PHE A 363 -3.63 -16.18 26.40
CA PHE A 363 -3.91 -16.97 25.20
C PHE A 363 -5.11 -16.46 24.40
N ASP A 364 -6.14 -15.91 25.06
CA ASP A 364 -7.31 -15.34 24.38
C ASP A 364 -6.88 -14.12 23.52
N ALA A 365 -6.02 -13.23 24.04
CA ALA A 365 -5.49 -12.12 23.26
C ALA A 365 -4.57 -12.59 22.12
N ALA A 366 -3.75 -13.62 22.35
CA ALA A 366 -2.92 -14.22 21.32
C ALA A 366 -3.74 -14.77 20.14
N ILE A 367 -4.82 -15.48 20.43
CA ILE A 367 -5.71 -16.05 19.40
C ILE A 367 -6.39 -14.95 18.59
N ARG A 368 -6.84 -13.86 19.23
CA ARG A 368 -7.40 -12.69 18.52
C ARG A 368 -6.38 -12.08 17.57
N THR A 369 -5.19 -11.74 18.08
CA THR A 369 -4.10 -11.17 17.29
C THR A 369 -3.72 -12.06 16.09
N LEU A 370 -3.70 -13.38 16.26
CA LEU A 370 -3.39 -14.33 15.18
C LEU A 370 -4.53 -14.48 14.17
N ASN A 371 -5.79 -14.35 14.59
CA ASN A 371 -6.93 -14.32 13.66
C ASN A 371 -6.92 -13.03 12.85
N ASP A 372 -6.59 -11.88 13.46
CA ASP A 372 -6.42 -10.62 12.75
C ASP A 372 -5.28 -10.74 11.71
N ALA A 373 -4.14 -11.35 12.10
CA ALA A 373 -3.05 -11.64 11.18
C ALA A 373 -3.49 -12.56 10.02
N LYS A 374 -4.31 -13.58 10.30
CA LYS A 374 -4.85 -14.50 9.30
C LYS A 374 -5.80 -13.82 8.33
N GLU A 375 -6.63 -12.88 8.81
CA GLU A 375 -7.58 -12.13 7.99
C GLU A 375 -6.85 -11.25 6.95
N HIS A 376 -5.80 -10.54 7.38
CA HIS A 376 -5.09 -9.61 6.52
C HIS A 376 -4.00 -10.24 5.64
N HIS A 377 -3.34 -11.31 6.09
CA HIS A 377 -2.18 -11.91 5.40
C HIS A 377 -2.44 -13.33 4.90
N GLY A 378 -3.65 -13.84 5.12
CA GLY A 378 -4.00 -15.21 4.80
C GLY A 378 -3.44 -16.24 5.80
N ASN A 379 -3.78 -17.49 5.54
CA ASN A 379 -3.58 -18.57 6.49
C ASN A 379 -2.21 -19.27 6.31
N THR A 380 -1.12 -18.55 6.62
CA THR A 380 0.25 -19.10 6.52
C THR A 380 0.49 -20.25 7.51
N GLN A 381 1.43 -21.16 7.20
CA GLN A 381 1.79 -22.27 8.08
C GLN A 381 2.17 -21.79 9.49
N LYS A 382 2.96 -20.71 9.60
CA LYS A 382 3.37 -20.14 10.89
C LYS A 382 2.17 -19.67 11.72
N ILE A 383 1.20 -19.00 11.09
CA ILE A 383 -0.02 -18.55 11.79
C ILE A 383 -0.83 -19.77 12.27
N GLN A 384 -0.96 -20.81 11.44
CA GLN A 384 -1.67 -22.04 11.82
C GLN A 384 -1.03 -22.73 13.02
N GLU A 385 0.29 -22.92 12.99
CA GLU A 385 1.05 -23.53 14.08
C GLU A 385 0.91 -22.74 15.39
N MET A 386 1.00 -21.40 15.30
CA MET A 386 0.82 -20.53 16.47
C MET A 386 -0.62 -20.56 17.00
N LEU A 387 -1.63 -20.57 16.12
CA LEU A 387 -3.04 -20.69 16.52
C LEU A 387 -3.31 -22.02 17.19
N GLN A 388 -2.80 -23.12 16.65
CA GLN A 388 -2.91 -24.45 17.27
C GLN A 388 -2.26 -24.45 18.65
N LYS A 389 -1.03 -23.92 18.76
CA LYS A 389 -0.32 -23.79 20.04
C LYS A 389 -1.13 -22.98 21.05
N ALA A 390 -1.62 -21.79 20.67
CA ALA A 390 -2.38 -20.91 21.56
C ALA A 390 -3.71 -21.54 21.99
N ASN A 391 -4.44 -22.20 21.09
CA ASN A 391 -5.68 -22.91 21.43
C ASN A 391 -5.44 -24.08 22.38
N ASN A 392 -4.39 -24.87 22.16
CA ASN A 392 -4.03 -25.98 23.05
C ASN A 392 -3.67 -25.47 24.44
N LEU A 393 -2.90 -24.37 24.53
CA LEU A 393 -2.55 -23.74 25.80
C LEU A 393 -3.77 -23.14 26.51
N LEU A 394 -4.69 -22.50 25.79
CA LEU A 394 -5.95 -21.99 26.34
C LEU A 394 -6.84 -23.11 26.89
N ARG A 395 -6.98 -24.22 26.16
CA ARG A 395 -7.75 -25.38 26.64
C ARG A 395 -7.12 -25.94 27.92
N ARG A 396 -5.79 -26.09 27.93
CA ARG A 396 -5.04 -26.54 29.10
C ARG A 396 -5.17 -25.62 30.30
N SER A 397 -5.25 -24.30 30.11
CA SER A 397 -5.40 -23.36 31.22
C SER A 397 -6.79 -23.39 31.86
N LYS A 398 -7.81 -23.80 31.10
CA LYS A 398 -9.20 -23.96 31.56
C LYS A 398 -9.47 -25.35 32.16
N GLN A 399 -8.65 -26.35 31.82
CA GLN A 399 -8.80 -27.73 32.29
C GLN A 399 -8.28 -27.97 33.71
N LYS A 400 -8.83 -29.00 34.35
CA LYS A 400 -8.41 -29.45 35.67
C LYS A 400 -7.01 -30.04 35.60
N ASP A 401 -6.06 -29.50 36.36
CA ASP A 401 -4.68 -29.98 36.34
C ASP A 401 -4.50 -31.27 37.18
N TYR A 402 -4.60 -32.43 36.53
CA TYR A 402 -4.41 -33.74 37.17
C TYR A 402 -3.02 -33.94 37.78
N TYR A 403 -1.98 -33.30 37.23
CA TYR A 403 -0.64 -33.38 37.80
C TYR A 403 -0.58 -32.64 39.14
N LYS A 404 -1.24 -31.49 39.24
CA LYS A 404 -1.41 -30.75 40.49
C LYS A 404 -2.24 -31.53 41.52
N VAL A 405 -3.26 -32.28 41.09
CA VAL A 405 -4.05 -33.15 41.98
C VAL A 405 -3.18 -34.26 42.59
N LEU A 406 -2.29 -34.87 41.79
CA LEU A 406 -1.35 -35.88 42.27
C LEU A 406 -0.09 -35.31 42.93
N GLY A 407 0.13 -33.98 42.88
CA GLY A 407 1.32 -33.33 43.43
C GLY A 407 2.61 -33.73 42.73
N VAL A 408 2.55 -34.07 41.44
CA VAL A 408 3.71 -34.47 40.62
C VAL A 408 3.97 -33.45 39.52
N SER A 409 5.21 -33.41 39.05
CA SER A 409 5.57 -32.59 37.89
C SER A 409 4.99 -33.18 36.60
N ARG A 410 4.83 -32.37 35.56
CA ARG A 410 4.28 -32.81 34.25
C ARG A 410 5.21 -33.76 33.51
N ASP A 411 6.50 -33.66 33.75
CA ASP A 411 7.53 -34.58 33.27
C ASP A 411 7.67 -35.84 34.13
N ALA A 412 6.81 -36.02 35.15
CA ALA A 412 6.85 -37.19 36.02
C ALA A 412 6.70 -38.48 35.21
N SER A 413 7.58 -39.43 35.53
CA SER A 413 7.56 -40.78 35.00
C SER A 413 6.32 -41.54 35.50
N GLU A 414 5.91 -42.56 34.76
CA GLU A 414 4.80 -43.45 35.14
C GLU A 414 4.98 -44.04 36.56
N ARG A 415 6.24 -44.28 36.96
CA ARG A 415 6.58 -44.76 38.32
C ARG A 415 6.31 -43.71 39.40
N GLU A 416 6.61 -42.45 39.14
CA GLU A 416 6.37 -41.34 40.06
C GLU A 416 4.88 -41.05 40.21
N ILE A 417 4.14 -41.06 39.10
CA ILE A 417 2.67 -40.93 39.08
C ILE A 417 2.03 -42.05 39.93
N ARG A 418 2.42 -43.30 39.71
CA ARG A 418 1.97 -44.46 40.51
C ARG A 418 2.32 -44.36 41.99
N LYS A 419 3.50 -43.85 42.31
CA LYS A 419 3.96 -43.69 43.69
C LYS A 419 3.13 -42.62 44.41
N ALA A 420 2.95 -41.46 43.78
CA ALA A 420 2.16 -40.36 44.31
C ALA A 420 0.71 -40.76 44.54
N TYR A 421 0.09 -41.45 43.58
CA TYR A 421 -1.26 -42.01 43.72
C TYR A 421 -1.41 -42.90 44.96
N ARG A 422 -0.53 -43.90 45.13
CA ARG A 422 -0.58 -44.81 46.30
C ARG A 422 -0.43 -44.05 47.63
N GLN A 423 0.42 -43.03 47.65
CA GLN A 423 0.66 -42.22 48.85
C GLN A 423 -0.56 -41.38 49.20
N LEU A 424 -1.18 -40.72 48.22
CA LEU A 424 -2.36 -39.89 48.41
C LEU A 424 -3.59 -40.73 48.80
N VAL A 425 -3.82 -41.88 48.15
CA VAL A 425 -4.92 -42.79 48.53
C VAL A 425 -4.75 -43.28 49.97
N LYS A 426 -3.53 -43.62 50.40
CA LYS A 426 -3.25 -44.02 51.79
C LYS A 426 -3.47 -42.87 52.78
N GLN A 427 -3.21 -41.64 52.38
CA GLN A 427 -3.40 -40.45 53.22
C GLN A 427 -4.87 -40.09 53.39
N PHE A 428 -5.66 -40.16 52.32
CA PHE A 428 -7.07 -39.78 52.32
C PHE A 428 -8.04 -40.96 52.54
N HIS A 429 -7.55 -42.17 52.80
CA HIS A 429 -8.41 -43.32 53.17
C HIS A 429 -9.26 -42.98 54.41
N PRO A 430 -10.56 -43.34 54.47
CA PRO A 430 -11.48 -42.92 55.55
C PRO A 430 -10.93 -43.15 56.97
N ASP A 431 -10.26 -44.29 57.18
CA ASP A 431 -9.68 -44.64 58.48
C ASP A 431 -8.54 -43.70 58.91
N LYS A 432 -7.67 -43.30 57.97
CA LYS A 432 -6.52 -42.42 58.22
C LYS A 432 -6.85 -40.93 58.15
N ALA A 433 -7.84 -40.57 57.35
CA ALA A 433 -8.30 -39.19 57.22
C ALA A 433 -8.94 -38.69 58.52
N THR A 434 -9.68 -39.57 59.20
CA THR A 434 -10.30 -39.28 60.51
C THR A 434 -9.24 -39.01 61.59
N GLU A 435 -8.12 -39.74 61.58
CA GLU A 435 -6.97 -39.50 62.48
C GLU A 435 -6.27 -38.14 62.21
N GLN A 436 -6.42 -37.59 61.01
CA GLN A 436 -5.83 -36.31 60.59
C GLN A 436 -6.80 -35.11 60.72
N GLY A 437 -7.99 -35.32 61.29
CA GLY A 437 -9.00 -34.28 61.48
C GLY A 437 -9.71 -33.85 60.19
N ILE A 438 -9.63 -34.66 59.12
CA ILE A 438 -10.32 -34.41 57.84
C ILE A 438 -11.70 -35.06 57.92
N THR A 439 -12.75 -34.36 57.49
CA THR A 439 -14.10 -34.93 57.48
C THR A 439 -14.21 -36.06 56.44
N LYS A 440 -15.07 -37.05 56.71
CA LYS A 440 -15.27 -38.19 55.80
C LYS A 440 -15.66 -37.73 54.37
N GLU A 441 -16.51 -36.70 54.28
CA GLU A 441 -16.96 -36.13 53.01
C GLU A 441 -15.82 -35.46 52.22
N GLU A 442 -14.90 -34.76 52.89
CA GLU A 442 -13.74 -34.14 52.23
C GLU A 442 -12.72 -35.18 51.76
N ALA A 443 -12.52 -36.24 52.55
CA ALA A 443 -11.65 -37.36 52.19
C ALA A 443 -12.16 -38.10 50.96
N GLU A 444 -13.48 -38.36 50.89
CA GLU A 444 -14.14 -38.98 49.74
C GLU A 444 -14.01 -38.10 48.48
N LYS A 445 -14.29 -36.80 48.57
CA LYS A 445 -14.11 -35.86 47.44
C LYS A 445 -12.67 -35.84 46.92
N LYS A 446 -11.67 -35.88 47.80
CA LYS A 446 -10.25 -35.92 47.40
C LYS A 446 -9.89 -37.25 46.76
N ILE A 447 -10.34 -38.38 47.29
CA ILE A 447 -10.12 -39.69 46.68
C ILE A 447 -10.71 -39.74 45.27
N VAL A 448 -11.91 -39.22 45.05
CA VAL A 448 -12.53 -39.14 43.72
C VAL A 448 -11.62 -38.38 42.75
N ALA A 449 -11.14 -37.19 43.13
CA ALA A 449 -10.24 -36.41 42.28
C ALA A 449 -8.89 -37.11 42.04
N ILE A 450 -8.33 -37.80 43.04
CA ILE A 450 -7.07 -38.55 42.92
C ILE A 450 -7.22 -39.74 41.98
N ASN A 451 -8.34 -40.47 42.05
CA ASN A 451 -8.63 -41.59 41.17
C ASN A 451 -8.81 -41.13 39.72
N GLU A 452 -9.59 -40.07 39.52
CA GLU A 452 -9.81 -39.43 38.22
C GLU A 452 -8.47 -38.98 37.61
N ALA A 453 -7.61 -38.33 38.41
CA ALA A 453 -6.29 -37.90 37.96
C ALA A 453 -5.37 -39.08 37.60
N TYR A 454 -5.40 -40.15 38.38
CA TYR A 454 -4.58 -41.33 38.11
C TYR A 454 -5.06 -42.12 36.90
N GLU A 455 -6.37 -42.21 36.66
CA GLU A 455 -6.94 -42.86 35.47
C GLU A 455 -6.43 -42.20 34.18
N VAL A 456 -6.48 -40.87 34.11
CA VAL A 456 -6.02 -40.12 32.93
C VAL A 456 -4.49 -40.16 32.79
N LEU A 457 -3.74 -40.00 33.89
CA LEU A 457 -2.28 -39.88 33.83
C LEU A 457 -1.52 -41.22 33.77
N SER A 458 -2.16 -42.34 34.13
CA SER A 458 -1.53 -43.66 34.12
C SER A 458 -1.62 -44.37 32.76
N ASP A 459 -2.53 -43.96 31.89
CA ASP A 459 -2.63 -44.44 30.52
C ASP A 459 -1.86 -43.52 29.55
N PRO A 460 -0.91 -44.04 28.73
CA PRO A 460 -0.10 -43.20 27.85
C PRO A 460 -0.91 -42.43 26.79
N GLU A 461 -1.99 -43.00 26.28
CA GLU A 461 -2.81 -42.38 25.24
C GLU A 461 -3.69 -41.28 25.83
N LEU A 462 -4.35 -41.56 26.96
CA LEU A 462 -5.14 -40.55 27.69
C LEU A 462 -4.26 -39.41 28.22
N LYS A 463 -3.06 -39.72 28.72
CA LYS A 463 -2.07 -38.72 29.14
C LYS A 463 -1.68 -37.84 27.96
N GLN A 464 -1.40 -38.41 26.79
CA GLN A 464 -1.03 -37.65 25.59
C GLN A 464 -2.17 -36.75 25.11
N ARG A 465 -3.42 -37.25 25.12
CA ARG A 465 -4.61 -36.44 24.80
C ARG A 465 -4.77 -35.27 25.78
N PHE A 466 -4.65 -35.56 27.08
CA PHE A 466 -4.72 -34.54 28.12
C PHE A 466 -3.60 -33.49 27.99
N ASP A 467 -2.36 -33.91 27.70
CA ASP A 467 -1.24 -32.99 27.47
C ASP A 467 -1.39 -32.13 26.21
N ASN A 468 -2.16 -32.61 25.23
CA ASN A 468 -2.55 -31.86 24.04
C ASN A 468 -3.76 -30.92 24.28
N GLY A 469 -4.29 -30.87 25.50
CA GLY A 469 -5.44 -30.05 25.87
C GLY A 469 -6.79 -30.70 25.54
N ASP A 470 -6.85 -32.01 25.44
CA ASP A 470 -8.08 -32.80 25.30
C ASP A 470 -8.31 -33.61 26.60
N ASP A 471 -9.21 -33.13 27.46
CA ASP A 471 -9.52 -33.77 28.75
C ASP A 471 -10.64 -34.82 28.59
N PRO A 472 -10.33 -36.13 28.74
CA PRO A 472 -11.29 -37.23 28.56
C PRO A 472 -12.50 -37.18 29.51
N ASN A 473 -12.36 -36.50 30.65
CA ASN A 473 -13.37 -36.44 31.70
C ASN A 473 -14.07 -35.07 31.78
N SER A 474 -13.78 -34.15 30.86
CA SER A 474 -14.40 -32.83 30.83
C SER A 474 -15.87 -32.88 30.38
N GLN A 475 -16.78 -32.31 31.18
CA GLN A 475 -18.20 -32.25 30.86
C GLN A 475 -18.54 -31.28 29.72
N GLU A 476 -17.64 -30.34 29.39
CA GLU A 476 -17.83 -29.35 28.31
C GLU A 476 -17.70 -29.95 26.89
N GLN A 477 -17.28 -31.22 26.75
CA GLN A 477 -16.98 -31.83 25.46
C GLN A 477 -18.09 -32.75 24.90
N HIS A 478 -19.36 -32.50 25.24
CA HIS A 478 -20.50 -33.15 24.57
C HIS A 478 -20.84 -32.50 23.21
N GLY A 479 -19.85 -32.42 22.30
CA GLY A 479 -19.99 -31.71 21.02
C GLY A 479 -19.51 -32.45 19.76
N ASN A 480 -18.78 -33.56 19.84
CA ASN A 480 -18.33 -34.31 18.67
C ASN A 480 -19.05 -35.68 18.56
N PRO A 481 -19.91 -35.91 17.55
CA PRO A 481 -20.75 -37.12 17.45
C PRO A 481 -20.02 -38.43 17.08
N PHE A 482 -18.69 -38.47 17.02
CA PHE A 482 -17.97 -39.62 16.46
C PHE A 482 -16.81 -40.09 17.33
N GLN A 483 -17.09 -40.39 18.60
CA GLN A 483 -16.42 -41.44 19.38
C GLN A 483 -17.15 -41.60 20.71
N GLY A 484 -18.04 -42.59 20.79
CA GLY A 484 -18.66 -42.97 22.06
C GLY A 484 -17.63 -43.62 22.99
N SER A 485 -17.48 -43.07 24.19
CA SER A 485 -16.83 -43.78 25.30
C SER A 485 -17.65 -45.04 25.63
N PRO A 486 -17.02 -46.24 25.75
CA PRO A 486 -17.74 -47.49 26.09
C PRO A 486 -18.23 -47.58 27.54
N PHE A 487 -18.04 -46.53 28.35
CA PHE A 487 -18.16 -46.59 29.81
C PHE A 487 -19.05 -45.49 30.42
N GLY A 488 -20.06 -45.02 29.69
CA GLY A 488 -21.13 -44.18 30.25
C GLY A 488 -22.18 -45.02 31.00
N GLY A 489 -21.83 -45.57 32.16
CA GLY A 489 -22.71 -46.36 33.01
C GLY A 489 -23.11 -45.59 34.28
N GLY A 490 -24.41 -45.31 34.42
CA GLY A 490 -24.99 -44.64 35.57
C GLY A 490 -24.82 -45.40 36.89
N ALA A 491 -24.81 -44.62 37.97
CA ALA A 491 -25.12 -44.94 39.36
C ALA A 491 -25.24 -46.42 39.75
N GLY A 492 -24.29 -46.90 40.56
CA GLY A 492 -24.53 -47.97 41.53
C GLY A 492 -23.52 -49.10 41.52
N GLY A 493 -22.88 -49.33 42.68
CA GLY A 493 -22.30 -50.63 43.02
C GLY A 493 -20.78 -50.72 42.91
N GLN A 494 -20.13 -50.88 44.06
CA GLN A 494 -18.75 -51.33 44.19
C GLN A 494 -18.52 -52.66 43.45
N GLN A 495 -17.41 -52.79 42.71
CA GLN A 495 -16.72 -54.07 42.55
C GLN A 495 -15.24 -53.87 42.22
N PHE A 496 -14.40 -54.23 43.19
CA PHE A 496 -12.97 -54.46 43.01
C PHE A 496 -12.74 -55.63 42.04
N PHE A 497 -11.86 -55.46 41.05
CA PHE A 497 -11.29 -56.60 40.32
C PHE A 497 -9.80 -56.76 40.63
N PHE A 498 -9.51 -57.80 41.43
CA PHE A 498 -8.17 -58.30 41.67
C PHE A 498 -7.76 -59.17 40.49
N LYS A 499 -6.69 -58.79 39.79
CA LYS A 499 -6.14 -59.52 38.64
C LYS A 499 -5.36 -60.73 39.14
N GLN A 500 -5.93 -61.93 39.02
CA GLN A 500 -5.22 -63.21 39.18
C GLN A 500 -4.85 -63.75 37.80
N GLY A 501 -3.58 -64.16 37.65
CA GLY A 501 -2.93 -64.44 36.38
C GLY A 501 -3.20 -65.82 35.76
N GLY A 502 -2.56 -66.02 34.61
CA GLY A 502 -2.66 -67.15 33.69
C GLY A 502 -3.30 -66.67 32.38
N GLY A 503 -2.69 -66.70 31.21
CA GLY A 503 -1.68 -67.57 30.64
C GLY A 503 -2.20 -67.98 29.27
N GLY A 504 -1.40 -67.83 28.21
CA GLY A 504 -1.64 -68.51 26.92
C GLY A 504 -2.27 -67.69 25.78
N GLY A 505 -1.40 -67.26 24.87
CA GLY A 505 -1.42 -67.46 23.42
C GLY A 505 -2.73 -67.44 22.61
N GLY A 506 -2.66 -66.78 21.45
CA GLY A 506 -3.46 -67.16 20.28
C GLY A 506 -3.89 -66.01 19.39
N GLN A 507 -3.12 -65.73 18.33
CA GLN A 507 -3.61 -65.03 17.14
C GLN A 507 -4.85 -65.73 16.57
N SER A 508 -5.83 -64.95 16.11
CA SER A 508 -6.67 -65.34 14.95
C SER A 508 -7.39 -64.13 14.37
N PHE A 509 -6.97 -63.76 13.16
CA PHE A 509 -7.76 -62.99 12.20
C PHE A 509 -9.03 -63.77 11.82
N LYS A 510 -10.17 -63.07 11.70
CA LYS A 510 -11.30 -63.51 10.86
C LYS A 510 -11.91 -62.32 10.12
N PHE A 511 -11.74 -62.34 8.80
CA PHE A 511 -12.62 -61.68 7.85
C PHE A 511 -13.95 -62.43 7.80
N HIS A 512 -15.07 -61.71 7.74
CA HIS A 512 -16.28 -62.21 7.08
C HIS A 512 -16.98 -61.07 6.33
N ALA A 513 -17.24 -61.37 5.07
CA ALA A 513 -17.94 -60.57 4.08
C ALA A 513 -19.45 -60.78 4.16
N GLY A 514 -20.19 -59.85 3.54
CA GLY A 514 -21.63 -59.92 3.29
C GLY A 514 -22.35 -58.78 4.02
N GLY A 515 -23.05 -57.85 3.39
CA GLY A 515 -23.59 -57.80 2.04
C GLY A 515 -24.96 -57.13 2.14
N GLY A 516 -25.27 -56.23 1.20
CA GLY A 516 -26.66 -55.86 0.91
C GLY A 516 -27.05 -54.40 1.16
N GLY A 517 -27.06 -53.64 0.06
CA GLY A 517 -28.31 -53.03 -0.43
C GLY A 517 -28.65 -51.62 0.07
N GLY A 518 -28.77 -50.69 -0.87
CA GLY A 518 -29.52 -49.45 -0.66
C GLY A 518 -29.08 -48.26 -1.51
N GLY A 519 -29.09 -48.39 -2.84
CA GLY A 519 -28.93 -47.25 -3.74
C GLY A 519 -30.30 -46.71 -4.17
N PHE A 520 -30.49 -45.39 -4.08
CA PHE A 520 -31.43 -44.63 -4.89
C PHE A 520 -30.81 -43.29 -5.31
N PRO A 521 -31.17 -42.76 -6.50
CA PRO A 521 -30.33 -41.85 -7.29
C PRO A 521 -30.68 -40.37 -7.08
N PHE A 522 -29.72 -39.49 -7.32
CA PHE A 522 -29.98 -38.07 -7.53
C PHE A 522 -29.64 -37.68 -8.96
N GLN A 523 -30.63 -37.06 -9.60
CA GLN A 523 -30.69 -36.63 -10.98
C GLN A 523 -30.54 -35.10 -11.02
N GLY A 524 -29.77 -34.59 -12.00
CA GLY A 524 -29.99 -33.23 -12.52
C GLY A 524 -28.83 -32.25 -12.36
N GLY A 525 -28.05 -32.10 -13.43
CA GLY A 525 -27.20 -30.93 -13.67
C GLY A 525 -27.22 -30.59 -15.17
N PHE A 526 -27.88 -29.49 -15.53
CA PHE A 526 -27.87 -28.89 -16.87
C PHE A 526 -26.65 -27.95 -17.02
N PRO A 527 -26.06 -27.84 -18.24
CA PRO A 527 -25.05 -26.84 -18.57
C PRO A 527 -25.70 -25.58 -19.20
N PHE A 528 -25.07 -24.43 -19.03
CA PHE A 528 -25.44 -23.18 -19.68
C PHE A 528 -24.18 -22.37 -20.04
N PRO A 529 -24.30 -21.39 -20.95
CA PRO A 529 -23.62 -21.35 -22.26
C PRO A 529 -22.22 -20.75 -22.29
#